data_AF-A0A7W8QN53-F1
#
_entry.id   AF-A0A7W8QN53-F1
#
_cell.length_a   1.000
_cell.length_b   1.000
_cell.length_c   1.000
_cell.angle_alpha   90.00
_cell.angle_beta   90.00
_cell.angle_gamma   90.00
#
_symmetry.space_group_name_H-M   'P 1'
#
loop_
_entity.id
_entity.type
_entity.pdbx_description
1 polymer ?
#
loop_
_entity_poly.entity_id
_entity_poly.type
_entity_poly.pdbx_seq_one_letter_code
_entity_poly.pdbx_strand_id
1 'polypeptide(L)'
;MMADQPARVTAREIADFLAALKLRRPFDNDGPGRTGEDAALLAWKASLLDRMAARTEDPETRATAAAARADLAAARAELAADRAEALAESYVLRTGGEH
;
A
#
# COMPACT_ATOMS: atom_id res chain seq x y z
N MET A 1 8.46 8.81 29.62
CA MET A 1 8.23 8.62 28.18
C MET A 1 7.67 7.21 28.02
N MET A 2 6.35 7.05 27.90
CA MET A 2 5.77 5.72 27.66
C MET A 2 6.03 5.38 26.20
N ALA A 3 6.94 4.45 25.95
CA ALA A 3 7.11 3.88 24.62
C ALA A 3 5.82 3.13 24.30
N ASP A 4 5.03 3.67 23.38
CA ASP A 4 3.90 2.96 22.78
C ASP A 4 4.47 1.69 22.15
N GLN A 5 4.35 0.57 22.86
CA GLN A 5 4.90 -0.69 22.38
C GLN A 5 4.06 -1.14 21.18
N PRO A 6 4.68 -1.40 20.02
CA PRO A 6 3.93 -1.79 18.84
C PRO A 6 3.14 -3.07 19.12
N ALA A 7 1.85 -3.03 18.78
CA ALA A 7 0.91 -4.13 18.98
C ALA A 7 1.45 -5.42 18.35
N ARG A 8 1.35 -6.54 19.06
CA ARG A 8 1.79 -7.84 18.55
C ARG A 8 1.00 -8.21 17.28
N VAL A 9 1.70 -8.76 16.30
CA VAL A 9 1.06 -9.39 15.14
C VAL A 9 0.52 -10.76 15.58
N THR A 10 -0.73 -11.06 15.21
CA THR A 10 -1.37 -12.33 15.55
C THR A 10 -1.45 -13.25 14.33
N ALA A 11 -1.50 -14.57 14.57
CA ALA A 11 -1.67 -15.56 13.50
C ALA A 11 -2.98 -15.36 12.72
N ARG A 12 -4.05 -14.91 13.40
CA ARG A 12 -5.33 -14.57 12.76
C ARG A 12 -5.16 -13.43 11.78
N GLU A 13 -4.47 -12.37 12.18
CA GLU A 13 -4.23 -11.21 11.32
C GLU A 13 -3.39 -11.57 10.08
N ILE A 14 -2.39 -12.45 10.23
CA ILE A 14 -1.64 -13.00 9.10
C ILE A 14 -2.55 -13.83 8.18
N ALA A 15 -3.43 -14.66 8.75
CA ALA A 15 -4.37 -15.46 7.97
C ALA A 15 -5.36 -14.57 7.19
N ASP A 16 -5.86 -13.50 7.82
CA ASP A 16 -6.75 -12.52 7.19
C ASP A 16 -6.03 -11.80 6.03
N PHE A 17 -4.76 -11.42 6.22
CA PHE A 17 -3.95 -10.83 5.15
C PHE A 17 -3.75 -11.79 3.98
N LEU A 18 -3.41 -13.06 4.26
CA LEU A 18 -3.26 -14.09 3.23
C LEU A 18 -4.58 -14.38 2.50
N ALA A 19 -5.72 -14.33 3.21
CA ALA A 19 -7.03 -14.47 2.59
C ALA A 19 -7.33 -13.29 1.65
N ALA A 20 -7.04 -12.06 2.06
CA ALA A 20 -7.17 -10.88 1.21
C ALA A 20 -6.30 -10.96 -0.05
N LEU A 21 -5.05 -11.44 0.07
CA LEU A 21 -4.17 -11.69 -1.08
C LEU A 21 -4.75 -12.72 -2.06
N LYS A 22 -5.34 -13.81 -1.55
CA LYS A 22 -5.95 -14.86 -2.38
C LYS A 22 -7.18 -14.35 -3.13
N LEU A 23 -8.03 -13.56 -2.48
CA LEU A 23 -9.20 -12.96 -3.11
C LEU A 23 -8.83 -12.01 -4.25
N ARG A 24 -7.63 -11.43 -4.21
CA ARG A 24 -7.08 -10.56 -5.26
C ARG A 24 -6.53 -11.30 -6.48
N ARG A 25 -6.26 -12.60 -6.38
CA ARG A 25 -5.69 -13.42 -7.47
C ARG A 25 -6.77 -14.25 -8.19
N PRO A 26 -7.60 -13.62 -9.04
CA PRO A 26 -8.08 -14.43 -10.17
C PRO A 26 -8.12 -13.79 -11.56
N PHE A 27 -8.04 -12.48 -11.82
CA PHE A 27 -8.20 -11.99 -13.20
C PHE A 27 -7.33 -10.76 -13.56
N ASP A 28 -6.61 -10.89 -14.69
CA ASP A 28 -5.94 -9.86 -15.46
C ASP A 28 -6.94 -8.80 -15.95
N ASN A 29 -7.15 -7.71 -15.22
CA ASN A 29 -7.89 -6.56 -15.74
C ASN A 29 -7.32 -5.26 -15.17
N ASP A 30 -6.73 -4.48 -16.06
CA ASP A 30 -6.17 -3.13 -15.88
C ASP A 30 -7.28 -2.10 -15.73
N GLY A 31 -8.00 -2.13 -14.62
CA GLY A 31 -9.03 -1.14 -14.29
C GLY A 31 -8.51 -0.03 -13.37
N PRO A 32 -8.91 1.24 -13.55
CA PRO A 32 -8.43 2.40 -12.77
C PRO A 32 -8.77 2.38 -11.26
N GLY A 33 -9.53 1.39 -10.78
CA GLY A 33 -9.82 1.18 -9.36
C GLY A 33 -8.77 0.35 -8.61
N ARG A 34 -7.85 -0.34 -9.30
CA ARG A 34 -6.95 -1.33 -8.68
C ARG A 34 -5.77 -0.68 -7.94
N THR A 35 -5.22 0.43 -8.44
CA THR A 35 -4.06 1.14 -7.85
C THR A 35 -4.31 1.55 -6.40
N GLY A 36 -5.53 2.00 -6.08
CA GLY A 36 -5.92 2.37 -4.71
C GLY A 36 -6.04 1.17 -3.76
N GLU A 37 -6.60 0.05 -4.24
CA GLU A 37 -6.68 -1.19 -3.48
C GLU A 37 -5.30 -1.86 -3.29
N ASP A 38 -4.41 -1.71 -4.28
CA ASP A 38 -3.02 -2.16 -4.21
C ASP A 38 -2.26 -1.40 -3.13
N ALA A 39 -2.40 -0.07 -3.10
CA ALA A 39 -1.81 0.77 -2.08
C ALA A 39 -2.33 0.43 -0.67
N ALA A 40 -3.61 0.07 -0.53
CA ALA A 40 -4.19 -0.35 0.75
C ALA A 40 -3.61 -1.70 1.24
N LEU A 41 -3.45 -2.66 0.33
CA LEU A 41 -2.86 -3.97 0.66
C LEU A 41 -1.37 -3.85 1.00
N LEU A 42 -0.63 -3.02 0.26
CA LEU A 42 0.76 -2.69 0.56
C LEU A 42 0.88 -1.96 1.91
N ALA A 43 -0.08 -1.10 2.25
CA ALA A 43 -0.11 -0.43 3.56
C ALA A 43 -0.29 -1.45 4.70
N TRP A 44 -1.17 -2.44 4.51
CA TRP A 44 -1.35 -3.51 5.48
C TRP A 44 -0.08 -4.37 5.62
N LYS A 45 0.52 -4.78 4.49
CA LYS A 45 1.80 -5.51 4.47
C LYS A 45 2.89 -4.75 5.23
N ALA A 46 3.09 -3.46 4.93
CA ALA A 46 4.09 -2.64 5.59
C ALA A 46 3.83 -2.51 7.10
N SER A 47 2.58 -2.30 7.51
CA SER A 47 2.19 -2.23 8.93
C SER A 47 2.47 -3.53 9.70
N LEU A 48 2.19 -4.70 9.09
CA LEU A 48 2.51 -6.00 9.69
C LEU A 48 4.02 -6.17 9.88
N LEU A 49 4.79 -5.93 8.82
CA LEU A 49 6.24 -6.09 8.84
C LEU A 49 6.92 -5.10 9.79
N ASP A 50 6.41 -3.87 9.90
CA ASP A 50 6.92 -2.87 10.83
C ASP A 50 6.77 -3.30 12.29
N ARG A 51 5.60 -3.85 12.64
CA ARG A 51 5.34 -4.35 14.00
C ARG A 51 6.14 -5.61 14.31
N MET A 52 6.43 -6.45 13.31
CA MET A 52 7.35 -7.59 13.47
C MET A 52 8.80 -7.09 13.67
N ALA A 53 9.26 -6.18 12.81
CA ALA A 53 10.61 -5.60 12.86
C ALA A 53 10.90 -4.87 14.17
N ALA A 54 9.90 -4.18 14.75
CA ALA A 54 10.05 -3.49 16.02
C ALA A 54 10.21 -4.42 17.23
N ARG A 55 9.99 -5.73 17.05
CA ARG A 55 10.06 -6.74 18.12
C ARG A 55 11.18 -7.75 17.90
N THR A 56 12.05 -7.53 16.92
CA THR A 56 13.19 -8.39 16.61
C THR A 56 14.47 -7.59 16.44
N GLU A 57 15.59 -8.24 16.72
CA GLU A 57 16.95 -7.73 16.43
C GLU A 57 17.49 -8.25 15.10
N ASP A 58 16.74 -9.14 14.44
CA ASP A 58 17.12 -9.71 13.15
C ASP A 58 17.23 -8.64 12.06
N PRO A 59 18.44 -8.43 11.48
CA PRO A 59 18.65 -7.44 10.43
C PRO A 59 17.87 -7.76 9.15
N GLU A 60 17.64 -9.03 8.84
CA GLU A 60 16.90 -9.43 7.64
C GLU A 60 15.43 -9.02 7.73
N THR A 61 14.79 -9.22 8.89
CA THR A 61 13.43 -8.76 9.14
C THR A 61 13.33 -7.23 9.03
N ARG A 62 14.33 -6.49 9.54
CA ARG A 62 14.34 -5.02 9.44
C ARG A 62 14.51 -4.53 8.01
N ALA A 63 15.39 -5.18 7.24
CA ALA A 63 15.57 -4.88 5.82
C ALA A 63 14.29 -5.15 5.03
N THR A 64 13.60 -6.26 5.33
CA THR A 64 12.32 -6.62 4.70
C THR A 64 11.22 -5.59 5.00
N ALA A 65 11.13 -5.12 6.25
CA ALA A 65 10.20 -4.05 6.60
C ALA A 65 10.55 -2.72 5.89
N ALA A 66 11.83 -2.38 5.78
CA ALA A 66 12.28 -1.19 5.03
C ALA A 66 11.90 -1.28 3.54
N ALA A 67 12.10 -2.44 2.90
CA ALA A 67 11.68 -2.67 1.51
C ALA A 67 10.16 -2.50 1.36
N ALA A 68 9.36 -3.07 2.26
CA ALA A 68 7.90 -2.93 2.21
C ALA A 68 7.42 -1.48 2.37
N ARG A 69 8.12 -0.65 3.15
CA ARG A 69 7.84 0.80 3.22
C ARG A 69 8.18 1.51 1.92
N ALA A 70 9.27 1.13 1.26
CA ALA A 70 9.66 1.68 -0.04
C ALA A 70 8.62 1.31 -1.12
N ASP A 71 8.17 0.06 -1.16
CA ASP A 71 7.10 -0.40 -2.06
C ASP A 71 5.81 0.43 -1.86
N LEU A 72 5.41 0.64 -0.60
CA LEU A 72 4.23 1.44 -0.28
C LEU A 72 4.39 2.91 -0.69
N ALA A 73 5.58 3.49 -0.51
CA ALA A 73 5.87 4.86 -0.91
C ALA A 73 5.78 5.02 -2.44
N ALA A 74 6.32 4.06 -3.19
CA ALA A 74 6.22 4.04 -4.66
C ALA A 74 4.76 3.96 -5.12
N ALA A 75 3.99 2.99 -4.61
CA ALA A 75 2.58 2.84 -4.97
C ALA A 75 1.72 4.08 -4.64
N ARG A 76 2.04 4.77 -3.53
CA ARG A 76 1.38 6.04 -3.18
C ARG A 76 1.76 7.18 -4.12
N ALA A 77 3.00 7.22 -4.59
CA ALA A 77 3.44 8.22 -5.56
C ALA A 77 2.77 8.00 -6.92
N GLU A 78 2.69 6.75 -7.37
CA GLU A 78 1.95 6.38 -8.59
C GLU A 78 0.47 6.77 -8.49
N LEU A 79 -0.21 6.39 -7.40
CA LEU A 79 -1.61 6.77 -7.17
C LEU A 79 -1.82 8.30 -7.13
N ALA A 80 -0.85 9.05 -6.61
CA ALA A 80 -0.91 10.51 -6.59
C ALA A 80 -0.72 11.11 -8.00
N ALA A 81 0.16 10.52 -8.81
CA ALA A 81 0.36 10.91 -10.20
C ALA A 81 -0.91 10.65 -11.03
N ASP A 82 -1.49 9.46 -10.94
CA ASP A 82 -2.75 9.09 -11.62
C ASP A 82 -3.89 10.07 -11.29
N ARG A 83 -4.00 10.46 -10.01
CA ARG A 83 -5.00 11.43 -9.56
C ARG A 83 -4.73 12.84 -10.10
N ALA A 84 -3.47 13.24 -10.18
CA ALA A 84 -3.10 14.54 -10.72
C ALA A 84 -3.42 14.62 -12.23
N GLU A 85 -3.16 13.55 -12.98
CA GLU A 85 -3.51 13.43 -14.40
C GLU A 85 -5.02 13.49 -14.61
N ALA A 86 -5.80 12.68 -13.88
CA ALA A 86 -7.26 12.70 -13.97
C ALA A 86 -7.86 14.08 -13.65
N LEU A 87 -7.28 14.81 -12.68
CA LEU A 87 -7.70 16.18 -12.38
C LEU A 87 -7.36 17.15 -13.52
N ALA A 88 -6.18 17.03 -14.13
CA ALA A 88 -5.77 17.85 -15.27
C ALA A 88 -6.69 17.62 -16.49
N GLU A 89 -6.99 16.36 -16.81
CA GLU A 89 -7.94 16.01 -17.88
C GLU A 89 -9.34 16.57 -17.60
N SER A 90 -9.82 16.44 -16.36
CA SER A 90 -11.13 16.99 -15.96
C SER A 90 -11.19 18.51 -16.08
N TYR A 91 -10.06 19.19 -15.83
CA TYR A 91 -9.95 20.63 -15.97
C TYR A 91 -10.00 21.06 -17.43
N VAL A 92 -9.25 20.40 -18.32
CA VAL A 92 -9.26 20.64 -19.77
C VAL A 92 -10.67 20.44 -20.35
N LEU A 93 -11.37 19.38 -19.96
CA LEU A 93 -12.74 19.12 -20.40
C LEU A 93 -13.73 20.18 -19.91
N ARG A 94 -13.53 20.72 -18.71
CA ARG A 94 -14.43 21.73 -18.11
C ARG A 94 -14.20 23.13 -18.67
N THR A 95 -12.97 23.50 -19.01
CA THR A 95 -12.66 24.85 -19.51
C THR A 95 -12.95 25.02 -20.99
N GLY A 96 -13.29 23.93 -21.70
CA GLY A 96 -13.43 23.93 -23.16
C GLY A 96 -12.06 24.13 -23.79
N GLY A 97 -11.50 23.07 -24.36
CA GLY A 97 -10.27 23.21 -25.15
C GLY A 97 -10.52 24.15 -26.32
N GLU A 98 -10.21 25.43 -26.15
CA GLU A 98 -10.05 26.37 -27.25
C GLU A 98 -8.73 26.01 -27.93
N HIS A 99 -8.84 25.16 -28.96
CA HIS A 99 -7.86 25.05 -30.04
C HIS A 99 -8.10 26.14 -31.07
#